data_AF-A0A6S7JNU3-F1
#
_entry.id   AF-A0A6S7JNU3-F1
#
_cell.length_a   1.000
_cell.length_b   1.000
_cell.length_c   1.000
_cell.angle_alpha   90.00
_cell.angle_beta   90.00
_cell.angle_gamma   90.00
#
_symmetry.space_group_name_H-M   'P 1'
#
loop_
_entity.id
_entity.type
_entity.pdbx_description
1 polymer ?
#
loop_
_entity_poly.entity_id
_entity_poly.type
_entity_poly.pdbx_seq_one_letter_code
_entity_poly.pdbx_strand_id
1 'polypeptide(L)'
;MLLKQIKPNVSPIFGFFILLSLSNEEIITATEAADNVTRQFSHEWKAVNEITITQIDSGGGQTWATRIDNGHIFALQNGAWIQIDGLLTHVTVGKSGVWGVNQGDDIFFRQGATPGAPYGIGWRKLDGLLKQIDAGSSGIVYGVD
;
A
#
# COMPACT_ATOMS: atom_id res chain seq x y z
N MET A 1 -0.05 11.51 19.11
CA MET A 1 -0.29 11.10 17.71
C MET A 1 -0.25 12.35 16.86
N LEU A 2 0.87 12.62 16.19
CA LEU A 2 0.98 13.72 15.23
C LEU A 2 0.86 13.13 13.82
N LEU A 3 -0.02 13.70 12.99
CA LEU A 3 -0.07 13.40 11.56
C LEU A 3 1.00 14.23 10.86
N LYS A 4 1.98 13.59 10.24
CA LYS A 4 2.98 14.27 9.42
C LYS A 4 2.64 14.08 7.94
N GLN A 5 2.60 15.19 7.20
CA GLN A 5 2.48 15.19 5.74
C GLN A 5 3.88 15.37 5.13
N ILE A 6 4.28 14.49 4.22
CA ILE A 6 5.51 14.63 3.43
C ILE A 6 5.15 15.38 2.15
N LYS A 7 5.39 16.70 2.09
CA LYS A 7 4.90 17.56 1.00
C LYS A 7 5.75 17.51 -0.28
N PRO A 8 5.10 17.43 -1.45
CA PRO A 8 5.24 18.42 -2.52
C PRO A 8 3.95 19.24 -2.62
N ASN A 9 4.07 20.56 -2.72
CA ASN A 9 3.00 21.58 -2.64
C ASN A 9 1.62 21.16 -3.19
N VAL A 10 0.64 20.96 -2.30
CA VAL A 10 -0.79 21.35 -2.44
C VAL A 10 -1.51 21.23 -1.09
N SER A 11 -2.56 22.06 -0.90
CA SER A 11 -3.32 22.28 0.34
C SER A 11 -4.16 21.08 0.81
N PRO A 12 -4.42 20.92 2.12
CA PRO A 12 -5.13 19.75 2.66
C PRO A 12 -6.65 19.88 2.54
N ILE A 13 -7.31 18.73 2.32
CA ILE A 13 -8.75 18.53 2.57
C ILE A 13 -8.84 17.42 3.63
N PHE A 14 -9.58 17.67 4.71
CA PHE A 14 -9.76 16.77 5.86
C PHE A 14 -10.80 15.68 5.57
N GLY A 15 -10.53 14.44 6.01
CA GLY A 15 -11.48 13.34 6.05
C GLY A 15 -10.98 12.19 6.95
N PHE A 16 -11.87 11.61 7.74
CA PHE A 16 -11.63 10.69 8.87
C PHE A 16 -12.29 9.31 8.59
N PHE A 17 -11.83 8.25 9.28
CA PHE A 17 -12.54 7.02 9.76
C PHE A 17 -12.03 5.61 9.35
N ILE A 18 -11.71 4.84 10.41
CA ILE A 18 -12.05 3.44 10.80
C ILE A 18 -11.33 2.23 10.17
N LEU A 19 -10.72 1.43 11.07
CA LEU A 19 -10.31 0.02 10.92
C LEU A 19 -11.52 -0.93 11.02
N LEU A 20 -11.56 -1.99 10.21
CA LEU A 20 -12.33 -3.20 10.51
C LEU A 20 -11.49 -4.45 10.26
N SER A 21 -11.28 -5.22 11.33
CA SER A 21 -11.05 -6.67 11.29
C SER A 21 -12.41 -7.33 11.11
N LEU A 22 -12.55 -8.26 10.16
CA LEU A 22 -13.73 -9.11 10.07
C LEU A 22 -13.30 -10.57 10.22
N SER A 23 -13.57 -11.11 11.42
CA SER A 23 -13.87 -12.52 11.57
C SER A 23 -15.16 -12.82 10.81
N ASN A 24 -15.14 -13.88 9.99
CA ASN A 24 -16.27 -14.52 9.33
C ASN A 24 -17.64 -14.07 9.85
N GLU A 25 -18.34 -13.23 9.08
CA GLU A 25 -19.78 -13.29 8.80
C GLU A 25 -20.18 -12.10 7.89
N GLU A 26 -20.81 -12.44 6.76
CA GLU A 26 -21.61 -11.61 5.82
C GLU A 26 -21.35 -10.10 5.68
N ILE A 27 -20.92 -9.68 4.48
CA ILE A 27 -21.04 -8.28 4.04
C ILE A 27 -22.40 -8.08 3.37
N ILE A 28 -23.25 -7.26 3.98
CA ILE A 28 -24.48 -6.72 3.41
C ILE A 28 -24.09 -5.56 2.46
N THR A 29 -24.52 -5.64 1.20
CA THR A 29 -24.30 -4.61 0.17
C THR A 29 -25.02 -3.30 0.51
N ALA A 30 -24.29 -2.18 0.46
CA ALA A 30 -24.90 -0.86 0.30
C ALA A 30 -25.06 -0.56 -1.21
N THR A 31 -26.28 -0.58 -1.69
CA THR A 31 -26.66 -0.05 -3.02
C THR A 31 -27.16 1.39 -2.86
N GLU A 32 -26.56 2.35 -3.56
CA GLU A 32 -27.31 3.47 -4.15
C GLU A 32 -26.75 3.87 -5.54
N ALA A 33 -27.67 3.77 -6.50
CA ALA A 33 -27.83 4.29 -7.86
C ALA A 33 -26.70 5.00 -8.66
N ALA A 34 -26.67 4.60 -9.94
CA ALA A 34 -26.32 5.35 -11.15
C ALA A 34 -24.83 5.59 -11.45
N ASP A 35 -24.16 4.55 -11.97
CA ASP A 35 -23.66 4.55 -13.36
C ASP A 35 -22.92 3.23 -13.68
N ASN A 36 -23.15 2.74 -14.90
CA ASN A 36 -22.88 1.36 -15.32
C ASN A 36 -21.39 1.00 -15.43
N VAL A 37 -20.81 0.38 -14.38
CA VAL A 37 -19.75 -0.65 -14.50
C VAL A 37 -19.91 -1.66 -13.37
N THR A 38 -20.77 -2.66 -13.54
CA THR A 38 -20.80 -3.82 -12.64
C THR A 38 -19.57 -4.69 -12.92
N ARG A 39 -18.48 -4.45 -12.19
CA ARG A 39 -17.41 -5.47 -12.09
C ARG A 39 -17.99 -6.63 -11.29
N GLN A 40 -18.21 -7.76 -11.96
CA GLN A 40 -18.65 -8.99 -11.34
C GLN A 40 -17.56 -9.46 -10.37
N PHE A 41 -17.80 -9.31 -9.07
CA PHE A 41 -16.97 -9.93 -8.03
C PHE A 41 -17.49 -11.35 -7.81
N SER A 42 -16.74 -12.36 -8.20
CA SER A 42 -16.89 -13.68 -7.60
C SER A 42 -16.57 -13.53 -6.12
N HIS A 43 -17.50 -13.83 -5.22
CA HIS A 43 -17.34 -13.76 -3.77
C HIS A 43 -16.46 -14.91 -3.23
N GLU A 44 -15.64 -15.50 -4.09
CA GLU A 44 -14.76 -16.62 -3.77
C GLU A 44 -13.40 -16.08 -3.35
N TRP A 45 -13.07 -16.25 -2.07
CA TRP A 45 -11.72 -16.03 -1.59
C TRP A 45 -10.81 -17.10 -2.18
N LYS A 46 -9.97 -16.68 -3.14
CA LYS A 46 -8.89 -17.52 -3.65
C LYS A 46 -7.64 -17.28 -2.82
N ALA A 47 -7.24 -18.27 -2.05
CA ALA A 47 -5.93 -18.24 -1.40
C ALA A 47 -4.83 -18.17 -2.46
N VAL A 48 -3.94 -17.19 -2.35
CA VAL A 48 -2.75 -17.03 -3.18
C VAL A 48 -1.55 -17.41 -2.30
N ASN A 49 -1.35 -18.71 -2.07
CA ASN A 49 -0.39 -19.21 -1.06
C ASN A 49 0.94 -19.68 -1.66
N GLU A 50 2.04 -19.02 -1.27
CA GLU A 50 3.37 -19.61 -0.98
C GLU A 50 4.17 -18.81 0.09
N ILE A 51 3.70 -17.62 0.51
CA ILE A 51 4.43 -16.70 1.39
C ILE A 51 3.49 -16.17 2.49
N THR A 52 3.95 -16.17 3.75
CA THR A 52 3.21 -15.61 4.89
C THR A 52 3.26 -14.08 4.88
N ILE A 53 2.36 -13.44 4.15
CA ILE A 53 2.24 -11.97 4.11
C ILE A 53 1.58 -11.46 5.39
N THR A 54 2.09 -10.35 5.92
CA THR A 54 1.59 -9.75 7.17
C THR A 54 1.09 -8.33 7.03
N GLN A 55 1.57 -7.60 6.03
CA GLN A 55 1.00 -6.33 5.63
C GLN A 55 0.94 -6.27 4.11
N ILE A 56 -0.15 -5.71 3.59
CA ILE A 56 -0.45 -5.60 2.17
C ILE A 56 -1.12 -4.26 1.91
N ASP A 57 -0.83 -3.67 0.75
CA ASP A 57 -1.56 -2.52 0.23
C ASP A 57 -1.81 -2.69 -1.27
N SER A 58 -2.92 -2.15 -1.76
CA SER A 58 -3.33 -2.22 -3.16
C SER A 58 -3.87 -0.89 -3.66
N GLY A 59 -3.21 -0.36 -4.67
CA GLY A 59 -3.51 0.96 -5.22
C GLY A 59 -2.78 1.17 -6.55
N GLY A 60 -3.34 2.04 -7.40
CA GLY A 60 -2.73 2.35 -8.70
C GLY A 60 -2.58 1.15 -9.66
N GLY A 61 -3.34 0.06 -9.44
CA GLY A 61 -3.25 -1.16 -10.24
C GLY A 61 -2.10 -2.11 -9.84
N GLN A 62 -1.44 -1.84 -8.71
CA GLN A 62 -0.40 -2.69 -8.14
C GLN A 62 -0.82 -3.17 -6.75
N THR A 63 -0.22 -4.28 -6.32
CA THR A 63 -0.36 -4.81 -4.97
C THR A 63 1.02 -5.10 -4.42
N TRP A 64 1.30 -4.58 -3.23
CA TRP A 64 2.59 -4.69 -2.55
C TRP A 64 2.39 -5.25 -1.15
N ALA A 65 3.37 -5.98 -0.64
CA ALA A 65 3.28 -6.68 0.62
C ALA A 65 4.62 -6.75 1.35
N THR A 66 4.58 -6.88 2.67
CA THR A 66 5.73 -7.21 3.52
C THR A 66 5.50 -8.47 4.35
N ARG A 67 6.59 -9.07 4.79
CA ARG A 67 6.63 -10.21 5.71
C ARG A 67 7.11 -9.76 7.09
N ILE A 68 6.41 -10.11 8.18
CA ILE A 68 6.73 -9.58 9.52
C ILE A 68 8.04 -10.11 10.10
N ASP A 69 8.43 -11.33 9.73
CA ASP A 69 9.53 -12.06 10.36
C ASP A 69 10.90 -11.60 9.86
N ASN A 70 11.00 -11.18 8.60
CA ASN A 70 12.25 -10.72 7.99
C ASN A 70 12.14 -9.40 7.23
N GLY A 71 10.95 -8.83 7.09
CA GLY A 71 10.72 -7.57 6.36
C GLY A 71 10.78 -7.70 4.84
N HIS A 72 10.88 -8.91 4.28
CA HIS A 72 10.95 -9.08 2.82
C HIS A 72 9.75 -8.44 2.13
N ILE A 73 10.02 -7.77 1.02
CA ILE A 73 9.04 -7.02 0.25
C ILE A 73 8.65 -7.85 -0.97
N PHE A 74 7.36 -7.86 -1.29
CA PHE A 74 6.84 -8.55 -2.46
C PHE A 74 5.90 -7.64 -3.25
N ALA A 75 5.88 -7.81 -4.56
CA ALA A 75 4.87 -7.23 -5.43
C ALA A 75 4.13 -8.32 -6.19
N LEU A 76 2.83 -8.14 -6.42
CA LEU A 76 2.04 -9.09 -7.19
C LEU A 76 2.19 -8.78 -8.69
N GLN A 77 2.66 -9.77 -9.45
CA GLN A 77 2.82 -9.71 -10.90
C GLN A 77 2.14 -10.92 -11.54
N ASN A 78 1.14 -10.67 -12.40
CA ASN A 78 0.44 -11.73 -13.15
C ASN A 78 -0.07 -12.90 -12.27
N GLY A 79 -0.51 -12.60 -11.05
CA GLY A 79 -0.99 -13.60 -10.10
C GLY A 79 0.09 -14.34 -9.30
N ALA A 80 1.37 -13.98 -9.47
CA ALA A 80 2.49 -14.52 -8.71
C ALA A 80 3.19 -13.42 -7.91
N TRP A 81 3.66 -13.76 -6.72
CA TRP A 81 4.47 -12.85 -5.90
C TRP A 81 5.91 -12.85 -6.40
N ILE A 82 6.44 -11.66 -6.69
CA ILE A 82 7.86 -11.46 -6.98
C ILE A 82 8.51 -10.75 -5.79
N GLN A 83 9.70 -11.21 -5.40
CA GLN A 83 10.46 -10.55 -4.35
C GLN A 83 11.08 -9.25 -4.87
N ILE A 84 10.95 -8.19 -4.09
CA ILE A 84 11.58 -6.89 -4.34
C ILE A 84 12.73 -6.71 -3.34
N ASP A 85 13.80 -6.06 -3.78
CA ASP A 85 14.96 -5.75 -2.95
C ASP A 85 14.57 -4.86 -1.76
N GLY A 86 15.21 -5.08 -0.61
CA GLY A 86 15.01 -4.29 0.61
C GLY A 86 14.18 -4.98 1.68
N LEU A 87 14.12 -4.33 2.85
CA LEU A 87 13.43 -4.81 4.05
C LEU A 87 12.54 -3.71 4.62
N LEU A 88 11.23 -3.93 4.68
CA LEU A 88 10.23 -3.00 5.21
C LEU A 88 9.27 -3.71 6.18
N THR A 89 8.79 -2.96 7.17
CA THR A 89 7.72 -3.39 8.07
C THR A 89 6.35 -2.94 7.55
N HIS A 90 6.31 -1.84 6.79
CA HIS A 90 5.10 -1.32 6.14
C HIS A 90 5.42 -0.86 4.72
N VAL A 91 4.58 -1.22 3.75
CA VAL A 91 4.62 -0.74 2.37
C VAL A 91 3.24 -0.25 1.94
N THR A 92 3.22 0.84 1.18
CA THR A 92 1.99 1.41 0.61
C THR A 92 2.20 1.77 -0.84
N VAL A 93 1.14 1.69 -1.65
CA VAL A 93 1.15 2.00 -3.07
C VAL A 93 -0.08 2.81 -3.49
N GLY A 94 0.16 3.92 -4.18
CA GLY A 94 -0.91 4.77 -4.69
C GLY A 94 -0.48 5.56 -5.93
N LYS A 95 -1.25 6.59 -6.29
CA LYS A 95 -0.87 7.50 -7.39
C LYS A 95 0.35 8.35 -7.03
N SER A 96 0.71 8.43 -5.75
CA SER A 96 1.96 9.01 -5.25
C SER A 96 3.18 8.09 -5.35
N GLY A 97 3.02 6.90 -5.95
CA GLY A 97 4.07 5.88 -6.03
C GLY A 97 4.07 4.92 -4.85
N VAL A 98 5.18 4.21 -4.67
CA VAL A 98 5.35 3.20 -3.62
C VAL A 98 6.26 3.75 -2.53
N TRP A 99 5.81 3.63 -1.29
CA TRP A 99 6.49 4.11 -0.09
C TRP A 99 6.55 3.02 0.95
N GLY A 100 7.42 3.17 1.94
CA GLY A 100 7.42 2.28 3.08
C GLY A 100 8.32 2.73 4.21
N VAL A 101 8.19 2.04 5.34
CA VAL A 101 9.06 2.20 6.50
C VAL A 101 9.69 0.87 6.90
N ASN A 102 10.89 0.91 7.47
CA ASN A 102 11.58 -0.29 7.97
C ASN A 102 11.46 -0.42 9.50
N GLN A 103 12.13 -1.44 10.07
CA GLN A 103 12.14 -1.69 11.51
C GLN A 103 12.81 -0.57 12.34
N GLY A 104 13.66 0.24 11.72
CA GLY A 104 14.27 1.42 12.33
C GLY A 104 13.44 2.68 12.15
N ASP A 105 12.17 2.56 11.75
CA ASP A 105 11.25 3.65 11.40
C ASP A 105 11.73 4.53 10.23
N ASP A 106 12.79 4.15 9.51
CA ASP A 106 13.32 4.91 8.38
C ASP A 106 12.34 4.91 7.21
N ILE A 107 12.20 6.06 6.54
CA ILE A 107 11.27 6.27 5.42
C ILE A 107 11.96 5.99 4.09
N PHE A 108 11.28 5.24 3.20
CA PHE A 108 11.75 4.93 1.86
C PHE A 108 10.70 5.24 0.78
N PHE A 109 11.18 5.70 -0.37
CA PHE A 109 10.41 5.86 -1.60
C PHE A 109 11.00 4.98 -2.70
N ARG A 110 10.15 4.23 -3.42
CA ARG A 110 10.58 3.42 -4.56
C ARG A 110 10.79 4.29 -5.80
N GLN A 111 11.97 4.21 -6.40
CA GLN A 111 12.35 5.03 -7.54
C GLN A 111 12.38 4.23 -8.86
N GLY A 112 12.26 4.96 -9.97
CA GLY A 112 12.46 4.44 -11.32
C GLY A 112 11.32 3.57 -11.84
N ALA A 113 10.13 3.68 -11.26
CA ALA A 113 8.94 3.04 -11.82
C ALA A 113 8.59 3.67 -13.18
N THR A 114 8.50 2.84 -14.22
CA THR A 114 8.13 3.23 -15.59
C THR A 114 7.22 2.17 -16.19
N PRO A 115 6.56 2.41 -17.34
CA PRO A 115 5.80 1.36 -18.02
C PRO A 115 6.61 0.09 -18.33
N GLY A 116 7.91 0.21 -18.59
CA GLY A 116 8.81 -0.94 -18.83
C GLY A 116 9.42 -1.55 -17.56
N ALA A 117 9.32 -0.86 -16.42
CA ALA A 117 9.81 -1.30 -15.12
C ALA A 117 8.81 -0.92 -14.03
N PRO A 118 7.64 -1.58 -13.96
CA PRO A 118 6.51 -1.13 -13.14
C PRO A 118 6.79 -1.15 -11.63
N TYR A 119 7.76 -1.97 -11.19
CA TYR A 119 8.14 -2.10 -9.78
C TYR A 119 9.38 -1.27 -9.40
N GLY A 120 9.88 -0.44 -10.32
CA GLY A 120 11.05 0.42 -10.09
C GLY A 120 12.37 -0.35 -9.92
N ILE A 121 13.44 0.39 -9.64
CA ILE A 121 14.82 -0.13 -9.65
C ILE A 121 15.55 -0.03 -8.31
N GLY A 122 15.04 0.76 -7.36
CA GLY A 122 15.71 0.97 -6.08
C GLY A 122 14.87 1.76 -5.09
N TRP A 123 15.31 1.75 -3.83
CA TRP A 123 14.73 2.56 -2.76
C TRP A 123 15.61 3.78 -2.48
N ARG A 124 14.98 4.94 -2.33
CA ARG A 124 15.62 6.14 -1.79
C ARG A 124 15.14 6.35 -0.37
N LYS A 125 16.09 6.38 0.58
CA LYS A 125 15.84 6.80 1.95
C LYS A 125 15.55 8.30 2.00
N LEU A 126 14.59 8.70 2.83
CA LEU A 126 14.29 10.09 3.13
C LEU A 126 14.54 10.37 4.62
N ASP A 127 14.73 11.65 4.94
CA ASP A 127 14.86 12.09 6.32
C ASP A 127 13.55 11.96 7.09
N GLY A 128 13.66 11.68 8.38
CA GLY A 128 12.53 11.48 9.29
C GLY A 128 12.31 10.02 9.66
N LEU A 129 11.45 9.83 10.65
CA LEU A 129 11.09 8.52 11.20
C LEU A 129 9.57 8.42 11.30
N LEU A 130 9.01 7.28 10.87
CA LEU A 130 7.57 6.98 10.91
C LEU A 130 7.36 5.49 11.21
N LYS A 131 6.32 5.19 11.98
CA LYS A 131 5.84 3.82 12.23
C LYS A 131 4.93 3.29 11.13
N GLN A 132 4.25 4.19 10.40
CA GLN A 132 3.37 3.85 9.29
C GLN A 132 3.31 5.01 8.30
N ILE A 133 3.13 4.68 7.03
CA ILE A 133 3.03 5.61 5.91
C ILE A 133 1.95 5.13 4.93
N ASP A 134 1.19 6.05 4.35
CA ASP A 134 0.08 5.78 3.41
C ASP A 134 0.19 6.67 2.17
N ALA A 135 0.15 6.05 0.99
CA ALA A 135 0.26 6.70 -0.31
C ALA A 135 -1.12 6.89 -0.96
N GLY A 136 -1.57 8.13 -1.02
CA GLY A 136 -2.88 8.48 -1.56
C GLY A 136 -2.87 8.83 -3.06
N SER A 137 -3.73 9.80 -3.41
CA SER A 137 -3.76 10.44 -4.72
C SER A 137 -2.46 11.20 -5.02
N SER A 138 -2.26 11.63 -6.26
CA SER A 138 -1.00 12.25 -6.72
C SER A 138 -0.54 13.38 -5.79
N GLY A 139 0.66 13.23 -5.23
CA GLY A 139 1.29 14.21 -4.33
C GLY A 139 0.86 14.09 -2.86
N ILE A 140 -0.02 13.14 -2.53
CA ILE A 140 -0.51 12.92 -1.17
C ILE A 140 0.18 11.71 -0.55
N VAL A 141 0.89 11.96 0.55
CA VAL A 141 1.52 10.94 1.41
C VAL A 141 1.45 11.41 2.86
N TYR A 142 0.91 10.57 3.73
CA TYR A 142 0.79 10.84 5.17
C TYR A 142 1.43 9.72 5.98
N GLY A 143 1.87 10.04 7.19
CA GLY A 143 2.36 9.04 8.12
C GLY A 143 2.24 9.46 9.58
N VAL A 144 2.48 8.48 10.45
CA VAL A 144 2.47 8.61 11.91
C VAL A 144 3.78 8.10 12.51
N ASP A 145 4.23 8.73 13.60
CA ASP A 145 5.46 8.42 14.35
C ASP A 145 5.21 7.83 15.75
#